data_AF-K5BGW7-F1
#
_entry.id   AF-K5BGW7-F1
#
_cell.length_a   1.000
_cell.length_b   1.000
_cell.length_c   1.000
_cell.angle_alpha   90.00
_cell.angle_beta   90.00
_cell.angle_gamma   90.00
#
_symmetry.space_group_name_H-M   'P 1'
#
loop_
_entity.id
_entity.type
_entity.pdbx_description
1 polymer ?
#
loop_
_entity_poly.entity_id
_entity_poly.type
_entity_poly.pdbx_seq_one_letter_code
_entity_poly.pdbx_strand_id
1 'polypeptide(L)' 'MSMPLRKPEGLSWSPATVELPEVPTIQPGEDALSATIAAVLPTLSAQLAVNVASLQAKEATFAGKLGAADGRIPD' A
#
# COMPACT_ATOMS: atom_id res chain seq x y z
N MET A 1 28.39 18.37 -24.29
CA MET A 1 26.95 18.55 -24.62
C MET A 1 26.12 17.79 -23.59
N SER A 2 25.20 18.47 -22.89
CA SER A 2 24.20 17.80 -22.05
C SER A 2 22.98 17.53 -22.94
N MET A 3 22.61 16.27 -23.15
CA MET A 3 21.36 15.94 -23.84
C MET A 3 20.18 16.28 -22.92
N PRO A 4 19.14 16.97 -23.41
CA PRO A 4 17.95 17.22 -22.61
C PRO A 4 17.30 15.87 -22.24
N LEU A 5 16.86 15.75 -20.98
CA LEU A 5 16.10 14.60 -20.50
C LEU A 5 14.84 14.46 -21.37
N ARG A 6 14.74 13.38 -22.14
CA ARG A 6 13.54 13.04 -22.90
C ARG A 6 12.55 12.32 -21.99
N LYS A 7 11.29 12.73 -22.05
CA LYS A 7 10.22 12.03 -21.35
C LYS A 7 10.08 10.62 -21.93
N PRO A 8 10.10 9.57 -21.10
CA PRO A 8 9.84 8.23 -21.58
C PRO A 8 8.36 8.07 -21.97
N GLU A 9 8.12 7.57 -23.17
CA GLU A 9 6.78 7.34 -23.72
C GLU A 9 6.13 6.10 -23.05
N GLY A 10 4.82 6.14 -22.85
CA GLY A 10 4.04 4.96 -22.43
C GLY A 10 4.16 4.56 -20.95
N LEU A 11 4.58 5.46 -20.05
CA LEU A 11 4.45 5.20 -18.62
C LEU A 11 2.98 5.19 -18.22
N SER A 12 2.54 4.07 -17.66
CA SER A 12 1.22 3.94 -17.05
C SER A 12 1.35 3.25 -15.69
N TRP A 13 0.46 3.61 -14.77
CA TRP A 13 0.37 2.99 -13.46
C TRP A 13 -1.10 2.81 -13.10
N SER A 14 -1.43 1.58 -12.71
CA SER A 14 -2.76 1.25 -12.17
C SER A 14 -2.57 0.90 -10.70
N PRO A 15 -3.14 1.67 -9.75
CA PRO A 15 -3.11 1.32 -8.34
C PRO A 15 -3.68 -0.08 -8.09
N ALA A 16 -3.02 -0.86 -7.25
CA ALA A 16 -3.48 -2.18 -6.87
C ALA A 16 -4.53 -2.06 -5.75
N THR A 17 -5.55 -2.90 -5.80
CA THR A 17 -6.49 -3.08 -4.69
C THR A 17 -6.09 -4.30 -3.89
N VAL A 18 -6.01 -4.15 -2.58
CA VAL A 18 -5.67 -5.22 -1.63
C VAL A 18 -6.81 -5.33 -0.65
N GLU A 19 -7.45 -6.49 -0.64
CA GLU A 19 -8.46 -6.84 0.35
C GLU A 19 -7.81 -7.72 1.41
N LEU A 20 -7.94 -7.31 2.67
CA LEU A 20 -7.42 -8.09 3.78
C LEU A 20 -8.48 -9.07 4.26
N PRO A 21 -8.13 -10.35 4.47
CA PRO A 21 -9.03 -11.30 5.08
C PRO A 21 -9.29 -10.93 6.54
N GLU A 22 -10.46 -11.31 7.05
CA GLU A 22 -10.74 -11.18 8.48
C GLU A 22 -9.77 -12.05 9.28
N VAL A 23 -9.22 -11.47 10.35
CA VAL A 23 -8.34 -12.19 11.25
C VAL A 23 -9.19 -12.91 12.29
N PRO A 24 -9.06 -14.24 12.43
CA PRO A 24 -9.86 -15.00 13.37
C PRO A 24 -9.50 -14.60 14.80
N THR A 25 -10.52 -14.44 15.64
CA THR A 25 -10.32 -14.31 17.09
C THR A 25 -9.93 -15.66 17.66
N ILE A 26 -8.74 -15.75 18.24
CA ILE A 26 -8.27 -16.95 18.92
C ILE A 26 -8.43 -16.79 20.44
N GLN A 27 -8.80 -17.87 21.11
CA GLN A 27 -8.83 -17.88 22.58
C GLN A 27 -7.39 -17.95 23.11
N PRO A 28 -7.07 -17.28 24.24
CA PRO A 28 -5.77 -17.42 24.87
C PRO A 28 -5.57 -18.87 25.34
N GLY A 29 -4.42 -19.44 25.00
CA GLY A 29 -4.02 -20.77 25.50
C GLY A 29 -3.58 -20.73 26.96
N GLU A 30 -3.39 -21.91 27.56
CA GLU A 30 -2.98 -22.07 28.96
C GLU A 30 -1.53 -21.61 29.19
N ASP A 31 -0.65 -21.78 28.20
CA ASP A 31 0.73 -21.33 28.29
C ASP A 31 0.87 -19.83 27.98
N ALA A 32 1.87 -19.21 28.60
CA ALA A 32 2.11 -17.76 28.51
C ALA A 32 2.38 -17.29 27.07
N LEU A 33 2.99 -18.12 26.22
CA LEU A 33 3.28 -17.75 24.84
C LEU A 33 1.99 -17.71 24.01
N SER A 34 1.13 -18.71 24.14
CA SER A 34 -0.20 -18.74 23.48
C SER A 34 -1.09 -17.58 23.92
N ALA A 35 -1.10 -17.25 25.22
CA ALA A 35 -1.83 -16.09 25.73
C ALA A 35 -1.30 -14.77 25.14
N THR A 36 0.03 -14.66 24.98
CA THR A 36 0.66 -13.49 24.36
C THR A 36 0.30 -13.36 22.88
N ILE A 37 0.32 -14.47 22.13
CA ILE A 37 -0.06 -14.48 20.71
C ILE A 37 -1.53 -14.03 20.55
N ALA A 38 -2.44 -14.57 21.37
CA ALA A 38 -3.84 -14.18 21.35
C ALA A 38 -4.07 -12.69 21.64
N ALA A 39 -3.26 -12.11 22.54
CA ALA A 39 -3.34 -10.69 22.88
C ALA A 39 -2.73 -9.77 21.80
N VAL A 40 -1.69 -10.21 21.10
CA VAL A 40 -0.96 -9.38 20.13
C VAL A 40 -1.58 -9.43 18.72
N LEU A 41 -2.19 -10.56 18.35
CA LEU A 41 -2.72 -10.78 17.00
C LEU A 41 -3.71 -9.69 16.53
N PRO A 42 -4.68 -9.21 17.35
CA PRO A 42 -5.59 -8.13 16.94
C PRO A 42 -4.84 -6.83 16.61
N THR A 43 -3.80 -6.51 17.39
CA THR A 43 -3.00 -5.30 17.22
C THR A 43 -2.17 -5.34 15.94
N LEU A 44 -1.66 -6.51 15.55
CA LEU A 44 -0.98 -6.71 14.27
C LEU A 44 -1.94 -6.59 13.09
N SER A 45 -3.15 -7.16 13.21
CA SER A 45 -4.21 -7.04 12.20
C SER A 45 -4.60 -5.58 11.93
N ALA A 46 -4.83 -4.81 13.00
CA ALA A 46 -5.16 -3.38 12.88
C ALA A 46 -4.04 -2.59 12.20
N GLN A 47 -2.78 -2.84 12.56
CA GLN A 47 -1.64 -2.19 11.92
C GLN A 47 -1.51 -2.55 10.43
N LEU A 48 -1.76 -3.81 10.07
CA LEU A 48 -1.77 -4.24 8.68
C LEU A 48 -2.85 -3.51 7.86
N ALA A 49 -4.06 -3.36 8.40
CA ALA A 49 -5.13 -2.61 7.75
C ALA A 49 -4.76 -1.14 7.52
N VAL A 50 -4.16 -0.48 8.53
CA VAL A 50 -3.66 0.89 8.40
C VAL A 50 -2.58 0.99 7.32
N ASN A 51 -1.66 0.04 7.27
CA ASN A 51 -0.58 0.02 6.29
C ASN A 51 -1.10 -0.18 4.86
N VAL A 52 -2.09 -1.06 4.66
CA VAL A 52 -2.73 -1.27 3.35
C VAL A 52 -3.45 -0.02 2.88
N ALA A 53 -4.23 0.64 3.75
CA ALA A 53 -4.88 1.90 3.40
C ALA A 53 -3.87 3.00 3.05
N SER A 54 -2.78 3.11 3.81
CA SER A 54 -1.69 4.04 3.55
C SER A 54 -1.00 3.77 2.21
N LEU A 55 -0.78 2.49 1.88
CA LEU A 55 -0.20 2.08 0.61
C LEU A 55 -1.11 2.44 -0.56
N GLN A 56 -2.41 2.13 -0.49
CA GLN A 56 -3.37 2.49 -1.53
C GLN A 56 -3.42 4.01 -1.78
N ALA A 57 -3.37 4.82 -0.72
CA ALA A 57 -3.31 6.27 -0.85
C ALA A 57 -2.02 6.74 -1.55
N LYS A 58 -0.88 6.10 -1.26
CA LYS A 58 0.40 6.38 -1.94
C LYS A 58 0.35 6.01 -3.41
N GLU A 59 -0.23 4.87 -3.75
CA GLU A 59 -0.38 4.44 -5.15
C GLU A 59 -1.31 5.35 -5.94
N ALA A 60 -2.43 5.79 -5.36
CA ALA A 60 -3.31 6.78 -5.97
C ALA A 60 -2.58 8.12 -6.21
N THR A 61 -1.79 8.56 -5.24
CA THR A 61 -0.96 9.77 -5.37
C THR A 61 0.08 9.62 -6.48
N PHE A 62 0.73 8.45 -6.56
CA PHE A 62 1.70 8.16 -7.60
C PHE A 62 1.05 8.15 -8.98
N ALA A 63 -0.08 7.48 -9.15
CA ALA A 63 -0.85 7.48 -10.40
C ALA A 63 -1.24 8.90 -10.83
N GLY A 64 -1.71 9.73 -9.88
CA GLY A 64 -2.05 11.13 -10.16
C GLY A 64 -0.85 11.97 -10.58
N LYS A 65 0.29 11.83 -9.89
CA LYS A 65 1.54 12.52 -10.26
C LYS A 65 2.07 12.03 -11.61
N LEU A 66 1.95 10.74 -11.89
CA LEU A 66 2.35 10.17 -13.16
C LEU A 66 1.49 10.72 -14.30
N GLY A 67 0.16 10.80 -14.13
CA GLY A 67 -0.74 11.42 -15.10
C GLY A 67 -0.46 12.92 -15.30
N ALA A 68 -0.13 13.66 -14.24
CA ALA A 68 0.25 15.07 -14.34
C ALA A 68 1.58 15.28 -15.09
N ALA A 69 2.57 14.42 -14.84
CA ALA A 69 3.80 14.39 -15.61
C ALA A 69 3.58 13.88 -17.05
N ASP A 70 2.56 13.04 -17.26
CA ASP A 70 2.17 12.57 -18.58
C ASP A 70 1.45 13.64 -19.41
N GLY A 71 0.85 14.63 -18.75
CA GLY A 71 0.23 15.82 -19.33
C GLY A 71 1.14 16.62 -20.26
N ARG A 72 1.11 16.23 -21.54
CA ARG A 72 1.33 16.99 -22.78
C ARG A 72 1.69 18.46 -22.60
N ILE A 73 2.93 18.83 -22.93
CA ILE A 73 3.28 20.20 -23.32
C ILE A 73 2.49 20.49 -24.61
N PRO A 74 1.59 21.48 -24.66
CA PRO A 74 0.99 21.92 -25.91
C PRO A 74 2.09 22.52 -26.79
N ASP A 75 2.18 22.04 -28.03
CA ASP A 75 2.86 22.71 -29.15
C ASP A 75 2.20 24.07 -29.42
#